data_AF-A0A4R9IA22-F1
#
_entry.id   AF-A0A4R9IA22-F1
#
_cell.length_a   1.000
_cell.length_b   1.000
_cell.length_c   1.000
_cell.angle_alpha   90.00
_cell.angle_beta   90.00
_cell.angle_gamma   90.00
#
_symmetry.space_group_name_H-M   'P 1'
#
loop_
_entity.id
_entity.type
_entity.pdbx_description
1 polymer ?
#
loop_
_entity_poly.entity_id
_entity_poly.type
_entity_poly.pdbx_seq_one_letter_code
_entity_poly.pdbx_strand_id
1 'polypeptide(L)'
;MSFIQNNHNHGWKSVAKGTLGDGFSFHSKLATWLQDYTNIPKETELEILEVSCGEASCPTEETMIVWKDHEFRISRKKENISKMDVDLSWKRFVSKG
;
A
#
# COMPACT_ATOMS: atom_id res chain seq x y z
N MET A 1 -31.82 -15.08 16.48
CA MET A 1 -31.04 -14.76 15.27
C MET A 1 -29.63 -14.45 15.71
N SER A 2 -28.73 -15.42 15.62
CA SER A 2 -27.33 -15.24 16.00
C SER A 2 -26.64 -14.46 14.90
N PHE A 3 -26.21 -13.23 15.19
CA PHE A 3 -25.29 -12.50 14.33
C PHE A 3 -23.96 -13.28 14.35
N ILE A 4 -23.66 -13.98 13.25
CA ILE A 4 -22.34 -14.54 13.03
C ILE A 4 -21.42 -13.33 12.85
N GLN A 5 -20.75 -12.91 13.91
CA GLN A 5 -19.56 -12.07 13.81
C GLN A 5 -18.45 -12.95 13.20
N ASN A 6 -18.46 -13.11 11.88
CA ASN A 6 -17.24 -13.43 11.15
C ASN A 6 -16.38 -12.16 11.20
N ASN A 7 -15.72 -11.94 12.33
CA ASN A 7 -14.75 -10.87 12.48
C ASN A 7 -13.49 -11.31 11.73
N HIS A 8 -13.52 -11.24 10.40
CA HIS A 8 -12.35 -11.54 9.58
C HIS A 8 -11.26 -10.55 10.01
N ASN A 9 -10.15 -11.07 10.55
CA ASN A 9 -9.09 -10.23 11.06
C ASN A 9 -8.35 -9.59 9.87
N HIS A 10 -8.74 -8.37 9.49
CA HIS A 10 -8.11 -7.58 8.44
C HIS A 10 -6.82 -6.90 8.95
N GLY A 11 -5.93 -7.70 9.54
CA GLY A 11 -4.65 -7.20 10.02
C GLY A 11 -3.72 -6.84 8.87
N TRP A 12 -3.09 -5.68 8.94
CA TRP A 12 -1.99 -5.31 8.04
C TRP A 12 -0.83 -6.29 8.20
N LYS A 13 -0.38 -6.89 7.11
CA LYS A 13 0.77 -7.79 7.09
C LYS A 13 1.95 -7.11 6.41
N SER A 14 3.08 -7.05 7.09
CA SER A 14 4.34 -6.62 6.46
C SER A 14 4.78 -7.63 5.40
N VAL A 15 4.90 -7.15 4.17
CA VAL A 15 5.24 -7.95 2.99
C VAL A 15 6.60 -7.58 2.41
N ALA A 16 7.10 -6.37 2.71
CA ALA A 16 8.46 -5.96 2.38
C ALA A 16 8.90 -4.77 3.22
N LYS A 17 10.22 -4.65 3.38
CA LYS A 17 10.86 -3.51 4.01
C LYS A 17 12.19 -3.23 3.31
N GLY A 18 12.46 -1.97 2.97
CA GLY A 18 13.69 -1.60 2.27
C GLY A 18 13.69 -0.13 1.84
N THR A 19 14.78 0.33 1.24
CA THR A 19 14.83 1.71 0.75
C THR A 19 14.05 1.86 -0.56
N LEU A 20 13.47 3.04 -0.78
CA LEU A 20 12.78 3.34 -2.05
C LEU A 20 13.72 3.21 -3.27
N GLY A 21 15.01 3.47 -3.09
CA GLY A 21 16.03 3.36 -4.14
C GLY A 21 16.27 1.91 -4.60
N ASP A 22 16.22 0.94 -3.69
CA ASP A 22 16.51 -0.48 -3.99
C ASP A 22 15.37 -1.17 -4.75
N GLY A 23 14.15 -0.63 -4.62
CA GLY A 23 12.98 -1.16 -5.28
C GLY A 23 12.33 -2.34 -4.54
N PHE A 24 11.38 -2.97 -5.21
CA PHE A 24 10.53 -4.01 -4.64
C PHE A 24 10.48 -5.24 -5.55
N SER A 25 10.87 -6.41 -5.03
CA SER A 25 10.93 -7.66 -5.80
C SER A 25 9.57 -8.13 -6.33
N PHE A 26 8.49 -7.81 -5.60
CA PHE A 26 7.11 -8.14 -5.98
C PHE A 26 6.51 -7.18 -7.02
N HIS A 27 7.13 -6.01 -7.25
CA HIS A 27 6.59 -5.02 -8.18
C HIS A 27 7.68 -4.11 -8.77
N SER A 28 8.21 -4.51 -9.92
CA SER A 28 9.38 -3.89 -10.57
C SER A 28 9.27 -2.38 -10.87
N LYS A 29 8.05 -1.86 -11.03
CA LYS A 29 7.82 -0.43 -11.36
C LYS A 29 7.36 0.43 -10.18
N LEU A 30 7.07 -0.17 -9.01
CA LEU A 30 6.41 0.56 -7.93
C LEU A 30 7.34 1.65 -7.37
N ALA A 31 8.61 1.32 -7.18
CA ALA A 31 9.60 2.28 -6.73
C ALA A 31 9.81 3.41 -7.73
N THR A 32 9.87 3.12 -9.04
CA THR A 32 9.95 4.18 -10.07
C THR A 32 8.74 5.10 -10.01
N TRP A 33 7.53 4.57 -9.90
CA TRP A 33 6.34 5.42 -9.81
C TRP A 33 6.29 6.23 -8.51
N LEU A 34 6.69 5.66 -7.38
CA LEU A 34 6.80 6.44 -6.14
C LEU A 34 7.82 7.56 -6.29
N GLN A 35 8.96 7.33 -6.95
CA GLN A 35 9.95 8.38 -7.21
C GLN A 35 9.44 9.45 -8.20
N ASP A 36 8.64 9.06 -9.20
CA ASP A 36 8.14 9.98 -10.24
C ASP A 36 6.91 10.80 -9.79
N TYR A 37 6.05 10.19 -8.96
CA TYR A 37 4.72 10.74 -8.61
C TYR A 37 4.63 11.24 -7.17
N THR A 38 5.64 10.98 -6.34
CA THR A 38 5.67 11.44 -4.94
C THR A 38 6.92 12.24 -4.65
N ASN A 39 6.95 12.89 -3.49
CA ASN A 39 8.12 13.62 -3.02
C ASN A 39 8.94 12.81 -2.00
N ILE A 40 8.79 11.47 -1.98
CA ILE A 40 9.50 10.60 -1.04
C ILE A 40 10.97 10.47 -1.49
N PRO A 41 11.96 10.81 -0.63
CA PRO A 41 13.37 10.66 -0.97
C PRO A 41 13.78 9.21 -1.19
N LYS A 42 14.72 8.95 -2.11
CA LYS A 42 15.15 7.58 -2.46
C LYS A 42 15.80 6.82 -1.30
N GLU A 43 16.49 7.52 -0.40
CA GLU A 43 17.10 6.91 0.79
C GLU A 43 16.08 6.61 1.90
N THR A 44 14.80 6.94 1.72
CA THR A 44 13.77 6.68 2.72
C THR A 44 13.51 5.18 2.82
N GLU A 45 13.60 4.66 4.04
CA GLU A 45 13.16 3.30 4.35
C GLU A 45 11.63 3.23 4.33
N LEU A 46 11.11 2.36 3.48
CA LEU A 46 9.69 2.10 3.29
C LEU A 46 9.36 0.71 3.84
N GLU A 47 8.27 0.63 4.60
CA GLU A 47 7.62 -0.63 4.92
C GLU A 47 6.33 -0.75 4.12
N ILE A 48 6.17 -1.88 3.44
CA ILE A 48 4.99 -2.20 2.64
C ILE A 48 4.17 -3.20 3.42
N LEU A 49 2.96 -2.79 3.74
CA LEU A 49 1.95 -3.60 4.41
C LEU A 49 0.85 -3.94 3.40
N GLU A 50 0.33 -5.15 3.44
CA GLU A 50 -0.79 -5.59 2.62
C GLU A 50 -1.88 -6.15 3.51
N VAL A 51 -3.13 -5.85 3.16
CA VAL A 51 -4.31 -6.53 3.67
C VAL A 51 -5.05 -7.15 2.48
N SER A 52 -5.36 -8.43 2.59
CA SER A 52 -6.08 -9.18 1.57
C SER A 52 -6.98 -10.18 2.28
N CYS A 53 -8.30 -10.08 2.10
CA CYS A 53 -9.23 -11.01 2.76
C CYS A 53 -9.43 -12.32 2.00
N GLY A 54 -9.11 -12.42 0.70
CA GLY A 54 -9.22 -13.66 -0.08
C GLY A 54 -10.64 -14.25 -0.24
N GLU A 55 -11.62 -13.78 0.52
CA GLU A 55 -13.04 -14.09 0.37
C GLU A 55 -13.64 -13.32 -0.80
N ALA A 56 -14.40 -14.00 -1.67
CA ALA A 56 -15.04 -13.38 -2.84
C ALA A 56 -16.02 -12.25 -2.47
N SER A 57 -16.54 -12.25 -1.24
CA SER A 57 -17.45 -11.26 -0.67
C SER A 57 -16.75 -10.11 0.07
N CYS A 58 -15.43 -10.18 0.27
CA CYS A 58 -14.69 -9.14 0.98
C CYS A 58 -13.77 -8.37 0.01
N PRO A 59 -14.12 -7.14 -0.37
CA PRO A 59 -13.36 -6.33 -1.34
C PRO A 59 -12.05 -5.77 -0.76
N THR A 60 -11.66 -6.14 0.47
CA THR A 60 -10.53 -5.56 1.18
C THR A 60 -9.22 -6.12 0.64
N GLU A 61 -8.74 -5.49 -0.43
CA GLU A 61 -7.42 -5.67 -1.03
C GLU A 61 -6.71 -4.32 -1.08
N GLU A 62 -5.87 -4.05 -0.09
CA GLU A 62 -5.19 -2.76 0.03
C GLU A 62 -3.71 -2.93 0.37
N THR A 63 -2.93 -1.97 -0.09
CA THR A 63 -1.51 -1.82 0.22
C THR A 63 -1.32 -0.52 0.96
N MET A 64 -0.59 -0.56 2.08
CA MET A 64 -0.19 0.60 2.84
C MET A 64 1.33 0.71 2.81
N ILE A 65 1.83 1.87 2.42
CA ILE A 65 3.24 2.20 2.43
C ILE A 65 3.48 3.11 3.62
N VAL A 66 4.32 2.68 4.54
CA VAL A 66 4.64 3.39 5.78
C VAL A 66 6.07 3.87 5.74
N TRP A 67 6.30 5.12 6.09
CA TRP A 67 7.63 5.66 6.33
C TRP A 67 7.58 6.74 7.39
N LYS A 68 8.53 6.72 8.33
CA LYS A 68 8.50 7.60 9.50
C LYS A 68 7.12 7.53 10.18
N ASP A 69 6.37 8.65 10.18
CA ASP A 69 5.02 8.78 10.75
C ASP A 69 3.92 8.92 9.67
N HIS A 70 4.23 8.60 8.41
CA HIS A 70 3.30 8.71 7.29
C HIS A 70 2.73 7.35 6.90
N GLU A 71 1.41 7.31 6.72
CA GLU A 71 0.67 6.15 6.19
C GLU A 71 0.06 6.49 4.83
N PHE A 72 0.57 5.88 3.76
CA PHE A 72 0.05 6.06 2.40
C PHE A 72 -0.70 4.83 1.93
N ARG A 73 -2.00 4.96 1.72
CA ARG A 73 -2.88 3.84 1.35
C ARG A 73 -3.22 3.86 -0.13
N ILE A 74 -3.12 2.69 -0.74
CA ILE A 74 -3.52 2.41 -2.12
C ILE A 74 -4.50 1.23 -2.08
N SER A 75 -5.72 1.42 -2.56
CA SER A 75 -6.77 0.39 -2.55
C SER A 75 -6.60 -0.64 -3.68
N ARG A 76 -5.42 -1.25 -3.72
CA ARG A 76 -5.02 -2.36 -4.60
C ARG A 76 -4.03 -3.26 -3.85
N LYS A 77 -3.99 -4.55 -4.20
CA LYS A 77 -2.87 -5.43 -3.86
C LYS A 77 -1.55 -4.92 -4.42
N LYS A 78 -0.45 -5.19 -3.70
CA LYS A 78 0.88 -4.64 -3.99
C LYS A 78 1.41 -4.99 -5.39
N GLU A 79 0.97 -6.13 -5.92
CA GLU A 79 1.35 -6.70 -7.22
C GLU A 79 0.56 -6.07 -8.38
N ASN A 80 -0.60 -5.47 -8.08
CA ASN A 80 -1.57 -4.96 -9.06
C ASN A 80 -1.69 -3.44 -9.02
N ILE A 81 -0.80 -2.75 -8.29
CA ILE A 81 -0.77 -1.28 -8.26
C ILE A 81 -0.48 -0.80 -9.68
N SER A 82 -1.22 0.20 -10.16
CA SER A 82 -0.89 0.90 -11.38
C SER A 82 -0.29 2.27 -11.08
N LYS A 83 0.37 2.87 -12.08
CA LYS A 83 0.82 4.26 -12.05
C LYS A 83 -0.29 5.25 -11.68
N MET A 84 -1.51 5.02 -12.18
CA MET A 84 -2.65 5.89 -11.92
C MET A 84 -3.14 5.76 -10.47
N ASP A 85 -3.06 4.55 -9.89
CA ASP A 85 -3.38 4.34 -8.48
C ASP A 85 -2.42 5.12 -7.58
N VAL A 86 -1.11 5.14 -7.90
CA VAL A 86 -0.10 5.92 -7.16
C VAL A 86 -0.40 7.41 -7.25
N ASP A 87 -0.57 7.96 -8.47
CA ASP A 87 -0.82 9.39 -8.68
C ASP A 87 -2.11 9.89 -7.98
N LEU A 88 -3.23 9.17 -8.16
CA LEU A 88 -4.50 9.55 -7.55
C LEU A 88 -4.48 9.42 -6.03
N SER A 89 -3.86 8.36 -5.51
CA SER A 89 -3.72 8.18 -4.07
C SER A 89 -2.82 9.26 -3.49
N TRP A 90 -1.71 9.61 -4.16
CA TRP A 90 -0.78 10.64 -3.67
C TRP A 90 -1.43 12.02 -3.61
N LYS A 91 -2.19 12.40 -4.65
CA LYS A 91 -2.99 13.64 -4.64
C LYS A 91 -3.96 13.70 -3.46
N ARG A 92 -4.62 12.57 -3.14
CA ARG A 92 -5.51 12.47 -1.96
C ARG A 92 -4.74 12.54 -0.65
N PHE A 93 -3.56 11.93 -0.56
CA PHE A 93 -2.71 11.94 0.62
C PHE A 93 -2.24 13.36 0.94
N VAL A 94 -1.71 14.08 -0.05
CA VAL A 94 -1.27 15.47 0.11
C VAL A 94 -2.44 16.41 0.41
N SER A 95 -3.62 16.17 -0.16
CA SER A 95 -4.81 17.00 0.12
C SER A 95 -5.39 16.83 1.54
N LYS A 96 -4.97 15.80 2.28
CA LYS A 96 -5.42 15.55 3.66
C LYS A 96 -4.48 16.11 4.72
N GLY A 97 -3.24 16.44 4.36
CA GLY A 97 -2.25 17.08 5.23
C GLY A 97 -2.29 18.59 5.12
#